data_AF-A0A914JFJ4-F1
#
_entry.id   AF-A0A914JFJ4-F1
#
_cell.length_a   1.000
_cell.length_b   1.000
_cell.length_c   1.000
_cell.angle_alpha   90.00
_cell.angle_beta   90.00
_cell.angle_gamma   90.00
#
_symmetry.space_group_name_H-M   'P 1'
#
loop_
_entity.id
_entity.type
_entity.pdbx_description
1 polymer ?
#
loop_
_entity_poly.entity_id
_entity_poly.type
_entity_poly.pdbx_seq_one_letter_code
_entity_poly.pdbx_strand_id
1 'polypeptide(L)'
;MERILKFIGVDFSQNVLEHEKHVGDKIRLSPREFSTSQVRNKINHDALDAWVGFFPDELLTKLDTVAPMLRRLGYDTKKYRPTYDHLPIL
;
A
#
# COMPACT_ATOMS: atom_id res chain seq x y z
N MET A 1 10.86 1.67 -5.84
CA MET A 1 11.60 2.81 -5.25
C MET A 1 12.40 3.60 -6.27
N GLU A 2 13.10 2.97 -7.22
CA GLU A 2 13.88 3.67 -8.26
C GLU A 2 13.13 4.79 -8.98
N ARG A 3 11.89 4.51 -9.45
CA ARG A 3 11.05 5.53 -10.11
C ARG A 3 10.79 6.77 -9.23
N ILE A 4 10.57 6.57 -7.94
CA ILE A 4 10.27 7.64 -6.99
C ILE A 4 11.53 8.48 -6.74
N LEU A 5 12.67 7.84 -6.47
CA LEU A 5 13.93 8.53 -6.21
C LEU A 5 14.42 9.31 -7.45
N LYS A 6 14.29 8.72 -8.64
CA LYS A 6 14.55 9.42 -9.91
C LYS A 6 13.66 10.65 -10.08
N PHE A 7 12.37 10.54 -9.77
CA PHE A 7 11.43 11.65 -9.88
C PHE A 7 11.83 12.84 -8.99
N ILE A 8 12.32 12.58 -7.77
CA ILE A 8 12.78 13.62 -6.84
C ILE A 8 14.25 14.01 -7.00
N GLY A 9 14.97 13.44 -7.96
CA GLY A 9 16.38 13.75 -8.23
C GLY A 9 17.36 13.26 -7.16
N VAL A 10 17.06 12.13 -6.50
CA VAL A 10 17.92 11.50 -5.49
C VAL A 10 18.46 10.17 -6.01
N ASP A 11 19.74 9.87 -5.77
CA ASP A 11 20.36 8.61 -6.17
C ASP A 11 19.75 7.41 -5.43
N PHE A 12 19.68 6.28 -6.13
CA PHE A 12 19.22 5.03 -5.53
C PHE A 12 20.19 4.54 -4.44
N SER A 13 19.63 4.03 -3.35
CA SER A 13 20.36 3.35 -2.28
C SER A 13 19.60 2.10 -1.84
N GLN A 14 20.29 0.98 -1.68
CA GLN A 14 19.68 -0.27 -1.22
C GLN A 14 18.98 -0.12 0.14
N ASN A 15 19.42 0.82 0.98
CA ASN A 15 18.84 1.09 2.29
C ASN A 15 17.34 1.40 2.24
N VAL A 16 16.83 1.93 1.12
CA VAL A 16 15.38 2.24 0.97
C VAL A 16 14.50 0.98 0.87
N LEU A 17 15.09 -0.17 0.57
CA LEU A 17 14.41 -1.47 0.52
C LEU A 17 14.62 -2.29 1.82
N GLU A 18 15.50 -1.82 2.70
CA GLU A 18 15.89 -2.47 3.96
C GLU A 18 15.67 -1.52 5.15
N HIS A 19 14.63 -0.69 5.08
CA HIS A 19 14.32 0.36 6.05
C HIS A 19 14.24 -0.15 7.49
N GLU A 20 13.77 -1.38 7.70
CA GLU A 20 13.59 -2.01 9.00
C GLU A 20 14.90 -2.12 9.77
N LYS A 21 16.04 -2.24 9.07
CA LYS A 21 17.39 -2.30 9.67
C LYS A 21 17.86 -0.95 10.22
N HIS A 22 17.22 0.14 9.84
CA HIS A 22 17.63 1.51 10.17
C HIS A 22 16.69 2.20 11.17
N VAL A 23 15.64 1.50 11.62
CA VAL A 23 14.72 1.98 12.67
C VAL A 23 15.43 2.04 14.01
N GLY A 24 15.32 3.18 14.70
CA GLY A 24 15.98 3.43 15.99
C GLY A 24 17.35 4.09 15.89
N ASP A 25 17.99 4.04 14.71
CA ASP A 25 19.23 4.78 14.40
C ASP A 25 18.91 5.98 13.50
N LYS A 26 18.73 5.73 12.20
CA LYS A 26 18.47 6.77 11.18
C LYS A 26 16.99 7.10 11.01
N ILE A 27 16.10 6.16 11.31
CA ILE A 27 14.65 6.32 11.20
C ILE A 27 14.07 6.36 12.61
N ARG A 28 13.51 7.52 12.99
CA ARG A 28 12.82 7.71 14.27
C ARG A 28 11.32 7.53 14.06
N LEU A 29 10.70 6.67 14.88
CA LEU A 29 9.26 6.44 14.87
C LEU A 29 8.65 6.90 16.19
N SER A 30 7.49 7.54 16.13
CA SER A 30 6.75 7.91 17.33
C SER A 30 6.09 6.68 17.96
N PRO A 31 6.26 6.42 19.26
CA PRO A 31 5.56 5.32 19.93
C PRO A 31 4.04 5.55 20.04
N ARG A 32 3.55 6.76 19.73
CA ARG A 32 2.12 7.11 19.77
C ARG A 32 1.43 6.98 18.41
N GLU A 33 2.16 6.74 17.33
CA GLU A 33 1.59 6.56 16.00
C GLU A 33 1.11 5.12 15.79
N PHE A 34 -0.11 4.96 15.26
CA PHE A 34 -0.73 3.65 15.04
C PHE A 34 0.05 2.78 14.03
N SER A 35 0.73 3.40 13.06
CA SER A 35 1.50 2.74 12.01
C SER A 35 2.84 2.18 12.49
N THR A 36 3.31 2.55 13.68
CA THR A 36 4.68 2.25 14.15
C THR A 36 4.94 0.75 14.26
N SER A 37 3.95 -0.05 14.66
CA SER A 37 4.11 -1.50 14.73
C SER A 37 4.26 -2.12 13.34
N GLN A 38 3.53 -1.63 12.32
CA GLN A 38 3.66 -2.13 10.95
C GLN A 38 4.99 -1.70 10.29
N VAL A 39 5.38 -0.43 10.42
CA VAL A 39 6.58 0.14 9.76
C VAL A 39 7.90 -0.42 10.30
N ARG A 40 7.89 -1.05 11.48
CA ARG A 40 9.07 -1.75 12.03
C ARG A 40 9.40 -3.04 11.29
N ASN A 41 8.45 -3.62 10.56
CA ASN A 41 8.64 -4.88 9.87
C ASN A 41 9.21 -4.66 8.48
N LYS A 42 9.89 -5.69 7.93
CA LYS A 42 10.29 -5.69 6.52
C LYS A 42 9.05 -5.54 5.62
N ILE A 43 9.24 -4.94 4.45
CA ILE A 43 8.23 -4.90 3.38
C ILE A 43 7.69 -6.32 3.13
N ASN A 44 6.38 -6.46 3.20
CA ASN A 44 5.65 -7.71 3.06
C ASN A 44 4.29 -7.46 2.38
N HIS A 45 3.52 -8.52 2.15
CA HIS A 45 2.24 -8.48 1.44
C HIS A 45 1.03 -8.72 2.34
N ASP A 46 1.22 -8.84 3.66
CA ASP A 46 0.20 -9.33 4.60
C ASP A 46 -1.07 -8.47 4.62
N ALA A 47 -0.93 -7.17 4.33
CA ALA A 47 -2.03 -6.21 4.36
C ALA A 47 -2.75 -6.01 3.01
N LEU A 48 -2.32 -6.66 1.91
CA LEU A 48 -2.86 -6.38 0.57
C LEU A 48 -4.35 -6.72 0.45
N ASP A 49 -4.76 -7.90 0.90
CA ASP A 49 -6.14 -8.40 0.78
C ASP A 49 -6.80 -8.63 2.14
N ALA A 50 -6.19 -8.17 3.25
CA ALA A 50 -6.69 -8.34 4.61
C ALA A 50 -8.09 -7.73 4.86
N TRP A 51 -8.58 -6.87 3.97
CA TRP A 51 -9.92 -6.28 4.04
C TRP A 51 -11.01 -7.19 3.44
N VAL A 52 -10.64 -8.20 2.64
CA VAL A 52 -11.59 -9.09 1.96
C VAL A 52 -12.39 -9.88 2.98
N GLY A 53 -13.72 -9.84 2.86
CA GLY A 53 -14.65 -10.50 3.80
C GLY A 53 -15.10 -9.63 4.99
N PHE A 54 -14.58 -8.40 5.13
CA PHE A 54 -15.00 -7.47 6.20
C PHE A 54 -16.10 -6.48 5.77
N PHE A 55 -16.45 -6.43 4.49
CA PHE A 55 -17.53 -5.58 3.99
C PHE A 55 -18.78 -6.39 3.63
N PRO A 56 -19.99 -5.86 3.88
CA PRO A 56 -21.24 -6.50 3.45
C PRO A 56 -21.35 -6.60 1.93
N ASP A 57 -21.94 -7.69 1.43
CA ASP A 57 -22.17 -7.91 -0.01
C ASP A 57 -22.99 -6.77 -0.64
N GLU A 58 -23.95 -6.21 0.09
CA GLU A 58 -24.74 -5.07 -0.39
C GLU A 58 -23.88 -3.83 -0.67
N LEU A 59 -22.87 -3.57 0.17
CA LEU A 59 -21.93 -2.49 -0.08
C LEU A 59 -21.06 -2.81 -1.29
N LEU A 60 -20.56 -4.04 -1.37
CA LEU A 60 -19.67 -4.48 -2.44
C LEU A 60 -20.34 -4.38 -3.83
N THR A 61 -21.62 -4.75 -3.94
CA THR A 61 -22.41 -4.59 -5.18
C THR A 61 -22.61 -3.14 -5.61
N LYS A 62 -22.44 -2.17 -4.69
CA LYS A 62 -22.60 -0.72 -4.93
C LYS A 62 -21.27 0.03 -4.96
N LEU A 63 -20.12 -0.66 -4.95
CA LEU A 63 -18.78 -0.06 -4.87
C LEU A 63 -18.54 1.00 -5.95
N ASP A 64 -19.02 0.76 -7.17
CA ASP A 64 -18.88 1.69 -8.28
C ASP A 64 -19.54 3.06 -8.04
N THR A 65 -20.64 3.06 -7.28
CA THR A 65 -21.41 4.27 -6.95
C THR A 65 -20.89 4.91 -5.68
N VAL A 66 -20.54 4.10 -4.66
CA VAL A 66 -20.07 4.58 -3.36
C VAL A 66 -18.64 5.13 -3.43
N ALA A 67 -17.78 4.50 -4.23
CA ALA A 67 -16.37 4.82 -4.33
C ALA A 67 -15.90 4.91 -5.80
N PRO A 68 -16.44 5.84 -6.60
CA PRO A 68 -16.12 5.96 -8.03
C PRO A 68 -14.63 6.26 -8.30
N MET A 69 -13.91 6.77 -7.31
CA MET A 69 -12.47 7.02 -7.39
C MET A 69 -11.65 5.73 -7.50
N LEU A 70 -12.14 4.58 -7.02
CA LEU A 70 -11.44 3.30 -7.15
C LEU A 70 -11.13 2.99 -8.61
N ARG A 71 -12.13 3.14 -9.48
CA ARG A 71 -11.98 2.94 -10.93
C ARG A 71 -11.00 3.94 -11.55
N ARG A 72 -11.08 5.23 -11.15
CA ARG A 72 -10.16 6.27 -11.65
C ARG A 72 -8.71 6.02 -11.26
N LEU A 73 -8.49 5.34 -10.13
CA LEU A 73 -7.17 4.95 -9.65
C LEU A 73 -6.70 3.58 -10.17
N GLY A 74 -7.51 2.91 -11.01
CA GLY A 74 -7.17 1.63 -11.63
C GLY A 74 -7.60 0.37 -10.86
N TYR A 75 -8.38 0.51 -9.78
CA TYR A 75 -8.94 -0.63 -9.05
C TYR A 75 -10.23 -1.12 -9.72
N ASP A 76 -10.33 -2.44 -9.92
CA ASP A 76 -11.52 -3.10 -10.47
C ASP A 76 -12.60 -3.25 -9.39
N THR A 77 -13.65 -2.46 -9.52
CA THR A 77 -14.82 -2.43 -8.63
C THR A 77 -15.83 -3.54 -8.90
N LYS A 78 -15.69 -4.30 -9.98
CA LYS A 78 -16.53 -5.46 -10.29
C LYS A 78 -15.99 -6.76 -9.69
N LYS A 79 -14.73 -6.75 -9.23
CA LYS A 79 -14.10 -7.88 -8.56
C LYS A 79 -14.13 -7.68 -7.04
N TYR A 80 -14.68 -8.66 -6.33
CA TYR A 80 -14.69 -8.68 -4.86
C TYR A 80 -13.31 -8.92 -4.24
N ARG A 81 -12.38 -9.49 -5.02
CA ARG A 81 -10.97 -9.65 -4.67
C ARG A 81 -10.10 -9.07 -5.78
N PRO A 82 -9.34 -7.99 -5.52
CA PRO A 82 -8.44 -7.40 -6.49
C PRO A 82 -7.21 -8.27 -6.72
N THR A 83 -6.65 -8.17 -7.93
CA THR A 83 -5.39 -8.82 -8.32
C THR A 83 -4.35 -7.72 -8.48
N TYR A 84 -3.44 -7.59 -7.52
CA TYR A 84 -2.49 -6.46 -7.47
C TYR A 84 -1.22 -6.71 -8.29
N ASP A 85 -0.98 -7.96 -8.67
CA ASP A 85 0.23 -8.42 -9.37
C ASP A 85 0.41 -7.76 -10.74
N HIS A 86 -0.69 -7.27 -11.32
CA HIS A 86 -0.76 -6.62 -12.62
C HIS A 86 -1.71 -5.41 -12.58
N LEU A 87 -1.37 -4.37 -11.83
CA LEU A 87 -2.00 -3.07 -12.08
C LEU A 87 -1.61 -2.63 -13.50
N PRO A 88 -2.57 -2.39 -14.42
CA PRO A 88 -2.24 -1.88 -15.74
C PRO A 88 -1.53 -0.53 -15.56
N ILE A 89 -0.25 -0.51 -15.91
CA ILE A 89 0.55 0.72 -15.89
C ILE A 89 -0.03 1.63 -16.97
N LEU A 90 -0.56 2.78 -16.55
CA LEU A 90 -0.84 3.93 -17.42
C LEU A 90 0.44 4.43 -18.09
#